data_AF-A0AAJ1V5E3-F1
#
_entry.id   AF-A0AAJ1V5E3-F1
#
_cell.length_a   1.000
_cell.length_b   1.000
_cell.length_c   1.000
_cell.angle_alpha   90.00
_cell.angle_beta   90.00
_cell.angle_gamma   90.00
#
_symmetry.space_group_name_H-M   'P 1'
#
loop_
_entity.id
_entity.type
_entity.pdbx_description
1 polymer ?
#
loop_
_entity_poly.entity_id
_entity_poly.type
_entity_poly.pdbx_seq_one_letter_code
_entity_poly.pdbx_strand_id
1 'polypeptide(L)'
;MKQLLKNIKILLVCLITCVSLAPTVFANESESIDPFQLPKDLRLLNEQLEEQASYPYLTLDQDKTVIQDLNQAMSKYYEEELSDQEKSASQEDLLPENLEKILTLVNKESDLSQLNLAIDQVTMTVAGDEVKVPRLILPQSYHYCENLANNHDVRLINHALSVLGNRLVAIAYYNPSSEELVPLHLVCNTHSVYYNEALTQDDESIE
;
A
#
# COMPACT_ATOMS: atom_id res chain seq x y z
N MET A 1 6.35 -5.07 -92.31
CA MET A 1 5.15 -5.87 -92.63
C MET A 1 5.43 -7.32 -92.26
N LYS A 2 4.47 -7.93 -91.55
CA LYS A 2 4.42 -9.33 -91.08
C LYS A 2 5.28 -9.62 -89.84
N GLN A 3 4.76 -10.16 -88.74
CA GLN A 3 3.43 -10.71 -88.51
C GLN A 3 3.13 -10.73 -87.01
N LEU A 4 1.98 -10.15 -86.67
CA LEU A 4 1.22 -10.45 -85.48
C LEU A 4 0.88 -11.95 -85.40
N LEU A 5 0.76 -12.43 -84.15
CA LEU A 5 -0.16 -13.49 -83.68
C LEU A 5 0.11 -14.93 -84.16
N LYS A 6 0.53 -15.81 -83.24
CA LYS A 6 -0.35 -16.85 -82.65
C LYS A 6 0.41 -17.88 -81.79
N ASN A 7 -0.31 -18.33 -80.75
CA ASN A 7 -0.16 -19.54 -79.93
C ASN A 7 0.51 -19.31 -78.56
N ILE A 8 -0.23 -19.02 -77.49
CA ILE A 8 -1.12 -19.90 -76.69
C ILE A 8 -0.34 -20.91 -75.85
N LYS A 9 -0.46 -20.76 -74.51
CA LYS A 9 -0.71 -21.75 -73.44
C LYS A 9 0.25 -21.72 -72.22
N ILE A 10 -0.39 -21.63 -71.04
CA ILE A 10 -0.05 -22.24 -69.73
C ILE A 10 0.80 -21.35 -68.79
N LEU A 11 0.19 -20.63 -67.85
CA LEU A 11 -0.28 -21.05 -66.50
C LEU A 11 0.85 -21.01 -65.45
N LEU A 12 0.87 -19.96 -64.62
CA LEU A 12 1.35 -20.01 -63.23
C LEU A 12 0.85 -18.74 -62.50
N VAL A 13 -0.40 -18.75 -62.04
CA VAL A 13 -0.78 -18.85 -60.61
C VAL A 13 -0.18 -17.73 -59.77
N CYS A 14 -1.00 -16.70 -59.54
CA CYS A 14 -0.84 -15.70 -58.51
C CYS A 14 -0.81 -16.37 -57.13
N LEU A 15 0.29 -16.27 -56.40
CA LEU A 15 0.28 -16.44 -54.95
C LEU A 15 0.37 -15.04 -54.33
N ILE A 16 -0.80 -14.51 -54.03
CA ILE A 16 -0.99 -13.37 -53.14
C ILE A 16 -0.56 -13.84 -51.76
N THR A 17 0.64 -13.48 -51.31
CA THR A 17 0.97 -13.57 -49.89
C THR A 17 0.27 -12.42 -49.18
N CYS A 18 -0.75 -12.80 -48.40
CA CYS A 18 -1.47 -11.95 -47.48
C CYS A 18 -0.47 -11.16 -46.62
N VAL A 19 -0.49 -9.83 -46.75
CA VAL A 19 -0.01 -8.95 -45.69
C VAL A 19 -1.01 -9.11 -44.55
N SER A 20 -0.70 -10.01 -43.61
CA SER A 20 -1.43 -10.10 -42.35
C SER A 20 -1.19 -8.81 -41.58
N LEU A 21 -2.14 -7.89 -41.65
CA LEU A 21 -2.33 -6.86 -40.62
C LEU A 21 -2.73 -7.61 -39.35
N ALA A 22 -1.75 -8.12 -38.60
CA ALA A 22 -1.97 -8.45 -37.22
C ALA A 22 -2.15 -7.11 -36.47
N PRO A 23 -3.27 -6.89 -35.76
CA PRO A 23 -3.33 -5.78 -34.83
C PRO A 23 -2.25 -6.04 -33.77
N THR A 24 -1.26 -5.16 -33.70
CA THR A 24 -0.38 -5.06 -32.54
C THR A 24 -1.27 -4.75 -31.34
N VAL A 25 -1.59 -5.78 -30.57
CA VAL A 25 -2.01 -5.62 -29.18
C VAL A 25 -0.80 -5.01 -28.49
N PHE A 26 -0.87 -3.71 -28.18
CA PHE A 26 0.02 -3.15 -27.18
C PHE A 26 -0.29 -3.89 -25.90
N ALA A 27 0.55 -4.87 -25.55
CA ALA A 27 0.68 -5.27 -24.17
C ALA A 27 1.06 -3.99 -23.43
N ASN A 28 0.14 -3.47 -22.61
CA ASN A 28 0.47 -2.47 -21.63
C ASN A 28 1.39 -3.20 -20.65
N GLU A 29 2.70 -3.15 -20.91
CA GLU A 29 3.69 -3.51 -19.91
C GLU A 29 3.41 -2.55 -18.74
N SER A 30 2.75 -3.08 -17.71
CA SER A 30 2.59 -2.40 -16.45
C SER A 30 4.00 -2.20 -15.92
N GLU A 31 4.61 -1.04 -16.18
CA GLU A 31 5.85 -0.65 -15.53
C GLU A 31 5.62 -0.77 -14.03
N SER A 32 6.34 -1.69 -13.39
CA SER A 32 6.35 -1.82 -11.94
C SER A 32 6.86 -0.49 -11.37
N ILE A 33 5.97 0.27 -10.72
CA ILE A 33 6.31 1.53 -10.09
C ILE A 33 7.18 1.22 -8.86
N ASP A 34 8.34 1.86 -8.75
CA ASP A 34 9.18 1.79 -7.54
C ASP A 34 8.34 2.21 -6.31
N PRO A 35 8.15 1.34 -5.29
CA PRO A 35 7.36 1.64 -4.10
C PRO A 35 7.85 2.87 -3.31
N PHE A 36 9.11 3.29 -3.47
CA PHE A 36 9.65 4.53 -2.89
C PHE A 36 9.41 5.78 -3.75
N GLN A 37 8.89 5.62 -4.97
CA GLN A 37 8.61 6.71 -5.91
C GLN A 37 7.14 6.74 -6.35
N LEU A 38 6.24 6.26 -5.49
CA LEU A 38 4.81 6.26 -5.76
C LEU A 38 4.31 7.69 -6.09
N PRO A 39 3.60 7.91 -7.22
CA PRO A 39 2.98 9.19 -7.54
C PRO A 39 2.04 9.68 -6.42
N LYS A 40 1.98 10.99 -6.17
CA LYS A 40 1.22 11.57 -5.05
C LYS A 40 -0.25 11.17 -5.03
N ASP A 41 -0.86 11.06 -6.21
CA ASP A 41 -2.25 10.67 -6.42
C ASP A 41 -2.54 9.18 -6.19
N LEU A 42 -1.50 8.37 -6.03
CA LEU A 42 -1.58 6.96 -5.63
C LEU A 42 -1.20 6.74 -4.16
N ARG A 43 -0.78 7.79 -3.44
CA ARG A 43 -0.40 7.68 -2.02
C ARG A 43 -1.61 7.77 -1.11
N LEU A 44 -1.65 6.90 -0.11
CA LEU A 44 -2.60 7.03 0.98
C LEU A 44 -2.35 8.35 1.73
N LEU A 45 -3.37 9.18 1.87
CA LEU A 45 -3.35 10.48 2.56
C LEU A 45 -2.16 11.37 2.20
N ASN A 46 -1.70 11.33 0.93
CA ASN A 46 -0.55 12.08 0.45
C ASN A 46 0.73 11.87 1.29
N GLU A 47 0.95 10.65 1.79
CA GLU A 47 2.10 10.29 2.62
C GLU A 47 3.43 10.83 2.06
N GLN A 48 4.30 11.25 2.98
CA GLN A 48 5.64 11.72 2.74
C GLN A 48 6.60 10.94 3.64
N LEU A 49 7.58 10.30 3.01
CA LEU A 49 8.65 9.58 3.70
C LEU A 49 9.70 10.56 4.20
N GLU A 50 10.33 10.22 5.32
CA GLU A 50 11.56 10.87 5.77
C GLU A 50 12.72 10.55 4.81
N GLU A 51 13.73 11.41 4.73
CA GLU A 51 14.85 11.28 3.76
C GLU A 51 15.60 9.93 3.85
N GLN A 52 15.58 9.29 5.02
CA GLN A 52 16.28 8.02 5.30
C GLN A 52 15.32 6.87 5.59
N ALA A 53 14.08 6.94 5.07
CA ALA A 53 13.09 5.89 5.26
C ALA A 53 13.60 4.53 4.75
N SER A 54 13.49 3.51 5.60
CA SER A 54 13.87 2.13 5.25
C SER A 54 12.74 1.34 4.60
N TYR A 55 11.50 1.85 4.70
CA TYR A 55 10.30 1.24 4.15
C TYR A 55 9.59 2.21 3.19
N PRO A 56 8.97 1.68 2.12
CA PRO A 56 8.36 2.47 1.06
C PRO A 56 7.07 3.17 1.53
N TYR A 57 6.38 3.82 0.61
CA TYR A 57 5.03 4.33 0.85
C TYR A 57 4.05 3.19 1.18
N LEU A 58 2.98 3.51 1.88
CA LEU A 58 1.81 2.66 2.01
C LEU A 58 1.18 2.46 0.63
N THR A 59 1.12 1.20 0.21
CA THR A 59 0.61 0.79 -1.10
C THR A 59 -0.72 0.07 -0.92
N LEU A 60 -1.67 0.40 -1.79
CA LEU A 60 -2.92 -0.32 -1.95
C LEU A 60 -3.03 -0.74 -3.42
N ASP A 61 -3.33 -2.02 -3.66
CA ASP A 61 -3.58 -2.55 -5.01
C ASP A 61 -4.97 -2.11 -5.50
N GLN A 62 -5.08 -0.83 -5.84
CA GLN A 62 -6.34 -0.18 -6.25
C GLN A 62 -6.06 0.90 -7.30
N ASP A 63 -7.05 1.13 -8.17
CA ASP A 63 -6.98 2.19 -9.16
C ASP A 63 -6.92 3.58 -8.50
N LYS A 64 -6.28 4.53 -9.18
CA LYS A 64 -6.14 5.93 -8.75
C LYS A 64 -7.42 6.57 -8.23
N THR A 65 -8.55 6.38 -8.93
CA THR A 65 -9.83 6.99 -8.52
C THR A 65 -10.31 6.43 -7.18
N VAL A 66 -10.09 5.14 -6.92
CA VAL A 66 -10.42 4.50 -5.66
C VAL A 66 -9.56 5.05 -4.53
N ILE A 67 -8.25 5.22 -4.76
CA ILE A 67 -7.36 5.83 -3.76
C ILE A 67 -7.78 7.27 -3.42
N GLN A 68 -8.18 8.05 -4.41
CA GLN A 68 -8.63 9.43 -4.21
C GLN A 68 -9.94 9.49 -3.41
N ASP A 69 -10.92 8.64 -3.76
CA ASP A 69 -12.19 8.55 -3.05
C ASP A 69 -11.97 8.09 -1.59
N LEU A 70 -11.07 7.12 -1.38
CA LEU A 70 -10.67 6.65 -0.06
C LEU A 70 -10.01 7.78 0.76
N ASN A 71 -9.07 8.52 0.18
CA ASN A 71 -8.43 9.66 0.83
C ASN A 71 -9.43 10.75 1.23
N GLN A 72 -10.44 10.99 0.39
CA GLN A 72 -11.52 11.93 0.70
C GLN A 72 -12.40 11.41 1.85
N ALA A 73 -12.78 10.13 1.84
CA ALA A 73 -13.59 9.51 2.87
C ALA A 73 -12.87 9.52 4.24
N MET A 74 -11.60 9.13 4.26
CA MET A 74 -10.77 9.16 5.47
C MET A 74 -10.61 10.60 6.01
N SER A 75 -10.36 11.57 5.13
CA SER A 75 -10.24 12.98 5.53
C SER A 75 -11.54 13.51 6.13
N LYS A 76 -12.68 13.15 5.52
CA LYS A 76 -14.00 13.55 6.03
C LYS A 76 -14.28 12.93 7.41
N TYR A 77 -14.02 11.64 7.57
CA TYR A 77 -14.17 10.96 8.86
C TYR A 77 -13.27 11.57 9.94
N TYR A 78 -12.01 11.84 9.60
CA TYR A 78 -11.07 12.54 10.48
C TYR A 78 -11.58 13.92 10.90
N GLU A 79 -12.15 14.70 9.98
CA GLU A 79 -12.68 16.03 10.27
C GLU A 79 -13.93 15.96 11.17
N GLU A 80 -14.85 15.05 10.90
CA GLU A 80 -16.16 14.97 11.57
C GLU A 80 -16.10 14.25 12.93
N GLU A 81 -15.27 13.22 13.08
CA GLU A 81 -15.34 12.31 14.22
C GLU A 81 -14.20 12.50 15.23
N LEU A 82 -13.00 12.92 14.79
CA LEU A 82 -11.91 13.16 15.74
C LEU A 82 -12.05 14.52 16.42
N SER A 83 -11.85 14.53 17.72
CA SER A 83 -11.81 15.74 18.54
C SER A 83 -10.56 16.59 18.24
N ASP A 84 -10.62 17.89 18.54
CA ASP A 84 -9.47 18.79 18.38
C ASP A 84 -8.23 18.31 19.16
N GLN A 85 -8.44 17.63 20.29
CA GLN A 85 -7.36 17.05 21.08
C GLN A 85 -6.67 15.87 20.35
N GLU A 86 -7.45 14.98 19.74
CA GLU A 86 -6.93 13.86 18.93
C GLU A 86 -6.19 14.37 17.69
N LYS A 87 -6.75 15.37 17.02
CA LYS A 87 -6.12 16.03 15.87
C LYS A 87 -4.79 16.67 16.27
N SER A 88 -4.79 17.49 17.33
CA SER A 88 -3.59 18.17 17.82
C SER A 88 -2.49 17.20 18.25
N ALA A 89 -2.87 16.09 18.92
CA ALA A 89 -1.91 15.06 19.35
C ALA A 89 -1.15 14.43 18.18
N SER A 90 -1.75 14.40 16.99
CA SER A 90 -1.15 13.86 15.77
C SER A 90 -0.31 14.89 15.00
N GLN A 91 -0.46 16.19 15.27
CA GLN A 91 0.30 17.27 14.62
C GLN A 91 1.64 17.56 15.32
N GLU A 92 1.76 17.20 16.60
CA GLU A 92 3.02 17.36 17.35
C GLU A 92 4.13 16.46 16.78
N ASP A 93 5.39 16.89 16.90
CA ASP A 93 6.52 16.04 16.52
C ASP A 93 6.64 14.84 17.47
N LEU A 94 6.94 13.67 16.90
CA LEU A 94 7.14 12.45 17.67
C LEU A 94 8.58 12.37 18.16
N LEU A 95 8.74 12.30 19.49
CA LEU A 95 10.07 12.10 20.07
C LEU A 95 10.55 10.65 19.79
N PRO A 96 11.80 10.45 19.31
CA PRO A 96 12.34 9.12 19.04
C PRO A 96 12.27 8.16 20.24
N GLU A 97 12.44 8.68 21.45
CA GLU A 97 12.31 7.92 22.71
C GLU A 97 10.93 7.29 22.89
N ASN A 98 9.87 7.84 22.30
CA ASN A 98 8.54 7.24 22.36
C ASN A 98 8.45 6.01 21.47
N LEU A 99 9.07 6.03 20.29
CA LEU A 99 9.15 4.85 19.41
C LEU A 99 9.94 3.71 20.10
N GLU A 100 11.05 4.04 20.75
CA GLU A 100 11.84 3.07 21.53
C GLU A 100 11.06 2.49 22.71
N LYS A 101 10.26 3.30 23.41
CA LYS A 101 9.38 2.83 24.50
C LYS A 101 8.33 1.84 23.98
N ILE A 102 7.71 2.10 22.83
CA ILE A 102 6.73 1.18 22.22
C ILE A 102 7.42 -0.14 21.91
N LEU A 103 8.56 -0.11 21.21
CA LEU A 103 9.30 -1.32 20.87
C LEU A 103 9.74 -2.10 22.12
N THR A 104 10.11 -1.39 23.19
CA THR A 104 10.44 -2.01 24.49
C THR A 104 9.24 -2.71 25.14
N LEU A 105 8.03 -2.14 25.04
CA LEU A 105 6.82 -2.78 25.55
C LEU A 105 6.47 -4.04 24.75
N VAL A 106 6.51 -3.94 23.42
CA VAL A 106 6.28 -5.07 22.51
C VAL A 106 7.26 -6.21 22.79
N ASN A 107 8.55 -5.90 22.94
CA ASN A 107 9.59 -6.90 23.18
C ASN A 107 9.57 -7.54 24.59
N LYS A 108 8.75 -7.04 25.52
CA LYS A 108 8.51 -7.72 26.81
C LYS A 108 7.54 -8.89 26.68
N GLU A 109 6.74 -8.93 25.62
CA GLU A 109 5.84 -10.04 25.34
C GLU A 109 6.57 -11.07 24.47
N SER A 110 6.68 -12.30 24.98
CA SER A 110 7.54 -13.33 24.38
C SER A 110 7.15 -13.70 22.96
N ASP A 111 5.86 -13.67 22.64
CA ASP A 111 5.32 -13.93 21.31
C ASP A 111 5.46 -12.72 20.39
N LEU A 112 5.07 -11.51 20.81
CA LEU A 112 5.20 -10.30 19.99
C LEU A 112 6.66 -9.97 19.66
N SER A 113 7.61 -10.26 20.56
CA SER A 113 9.04 -10.06 20.29
C SER A 113 9.55 -10.86 19.08
N GLN A 114 8.88 -11.97 18.73
CA GLN A 114 9.24 -12.81 17.59
C GLN A 114 8.76 -12.23 16.25
N LEU A 115 7.87 -11.23 16.28
CA LEU A 115 7.35 -10.59 15.07
C LEU A 115 8.37 -9.66 14.40
N ASN A 116 9.48 -9.33 15.08
CA ASN A 116 10.54 -8.45 14.57
C ASN A 116 10.00 -7.09 14.08
N LEU A 117 9.10 -6.49 14.88
CA LEU A 117 8.47 -5.21 14.57
C LEU A 117 9.51 -4.11 14.30
N ALA A 118 9.35 -3.41 13.19
CA ALA A 118 10.00 -2.14 12.94
C ALA A 118 9.03 -0.98 13.20
N ILE A 119 9.56 0.17 13.61
CA ILE A 119 8.75 1.38 13.81
C ILE A 119 9.46 2.55 13.16
N ASP A 120 8.76 3.27 12.29
CA ASP A 120 9.21 4.55 11.74
C ASP A 120 8.11 5.61 11.83
N GLN A 121 8.37 6.78 11.24
CA GLN A 121 7.43 7.88 11.15
C GLN A 121 7.30 8.35 9.71
N VAL A 122 6.09 8.76 9.35
CA VAL A 122 5.80 9.50 8.11
C VAL A 122 4.98 10.75 8.40
N THR A 123 4.95 11.66 7.43
CA THR A 123 4.00 12.77 7.42
C THR A 123 2.85 12.45 6.47
N MET A 124 1.61 12.65 6.91
CA MET A 124 0.41 12.53 6.07
C MET A 124 -0.35 13.85 6.06
N THR A 125 -1.10 14.11 4.99
CA THR A 125 -2.03 15.25 4.91
C THR A 125 -3.46 14.76 5.00
N VAL A 126 -4.12 15.02 6.13
CA VAL A 126 -5.49 14.56 6.43
C VAL A 126 -6.39 15.75 6.67
N ALA A 127 -7.44 15.92 5.86
CA ALA A 127 -8.31 17.11 5.91
C ALA A 127 -7.57 18.48 5.86
N GLY A 128 -6.37 18.51 5.27
CA GLY A 128 -5.53 19.71 5.20
C GLY A 128 -4.54 19.87 6.34
N ASP A 129 -4.64 19.07 7.41
CA ASP A 129 -3.68 19.02 8.50
C ASP A 129 -2.45 18.18 8.10
N GLU A 130 -1.26 18.63 8.47
CA GLU A 130 -0.05 17.81 8.44
C GLU A 130 0.06 17.04 9.76
N VAL A 131 -0.03 15.71 9.68
CA VAL A 131 0.03 14.82 10.85
C VAL A 131 1.24 13.91 10.76
N LYS A 132 1.87 13.67 11.91
CA LYS A 132 3.04 12.82 12.11
C LYS A 132 2.58 11.45 12.62
N VAL A 133 2.58 10.47 11.72
CA VAL A 133 2.01 9.13 11.97
C VAL A 133 3.15 8.12 12.13
N PRO A 134 3.31 7.48 13.30
CA PRO A 134 4.16 6.31 13.40
C PRO A 134 3.54 5.12 12.67
N ARG A 135 4.37 4.39 11.94
CA ARG A 135 3.99 3.12 11.30
C ARG A 135 4.62 1.98 12.08
N LEU A 136 3.77 1.10 12.61
CA LEU A 136 4.18 -0.19 13.17
C LEU A 136 4.25 -1.19 12.02
N ILE A 137 5.46 -1.60 11.64
CA ILE A 137 5.73 -2.35 10.42
C ILE A 137 6.11 -3.78 10.76
N LEU A 138 5.29 -4.71 10.29
CA LEU A 138 5.51 -6.14 10.45
C LEU A 138 6.16 -6.70 9.17
N PRO A 139 7.36 -7.29 9.23
CA PRO A 139 8.09 -7.76 8.04
C PRO A 139 7.63 -9.12 7.53
N GLN A 140 6.37 -9.50 7.76
CA GLN A 140 5.75 -10.79 7.43
C GLN A 140 4.28 -10.58 7.07
N SER A 141 3.58 -11.61 6.59
CA SER A 141 2.14 -11.51 6.32
C SER A 141 1.31 -11.46 7.62
N TYR A 142 0.07 -10.96 7.51
CA TYR A 142 -0.90 -10.96 8.61
C TYR A 142 -1.07 -12.35 9.21
N HIS A 143 -1.37 -13.35 8.38
CA HIS A 143 -1.60 -14.73 8.82
C HIS A 143 -0.39 -15.36 9.50
N TYR A 144 0.82 -15.05 9.05
CA TYR A 144 2.03 -15.51 9.72
C TYR A 144 2.14 -14.90 11.13
N CYS A 145 1.90 -13.60 11.25
CA CYS A 145 1.95 -12.90 12.54
C CYS A 145 0.87 -13.42 13.49
N GLU A 146 -0.36 -13.61 13.01
CA GLU A 146 -1.50 -14.08 13.81
C GLU A 146 -1.28 -15.50 14.36
N ASN A 147 -0.60 -16.36 13.57
CA ASN A 147 -0.21 -17.71 14.02
C ASN A 147 0.88 -17.69 15.11
N LEU A 148 1.77 -16.69 15.11
CA LEU A 148 2.82 -16.55 16.13
C LEU A 148 2.32 -15.88 17.40
N ALA A 149 1.53 -14.82 17.25
CA ALA A 149 1.02 -14.00 18.33
C ALA A 149 -0.41 -13.59 18.00
N ASN A 150 -1.37 -14.32 18.56
CA ASN A 150 -2.78 -14.09 18.31
C ASN A 150 -3.22 -12.66 18.71
N ASN A 151 -4.10 -12.05 17.90
CA ASN A 151 -4.54 -10.65 18.02
C ASN A 151 -3.37 -9.66 18.16
N HIS A 152 -2.26 -9.89 17.45
CA HIS A 152 -1.08 -9.04 17.57
C HIS A 152 -1.36 -7.60 17.19
N ASP A 153 -2.17 -7.36 16.16
CA ASP A 153 -2.52 -6.01 15.70
C ASP A 153 -3.19 -5.17 16.81
N VAL A 154 -4.20 -5.72 17.49
CA VAL A 154 -4.87 -5.06 18.62
C VAL A 154 -3.89 -4.80 19.77
N ARG A 155 -3.01 -5.76 20.06
CA ARG A 155 -1.99 -5.61 21.12
C ARG A 155 -0.96 -4.54 20.77
N LEU A 156 -0.53 -4.48 19.51
CA LEU A 156 0.37 -3.45 18.99
C LEU A 156 -0.27 -2.05 19.07
N ILE A 157 -1.55 -1.92 18.68
CA ILE A 157 -2.32 -0.69 18.83
C ILE A 157 -2.33 -0.26 20.30
N ASN A 158 -2.66 -1.17 21.22
CA ASN A 158 -2.73 -0.86 22.65
C ASN A 158 -1.38 -0.39 23.21
N HIS A 159 -0.27 -1.03 22.83
CA HIS A 159 1.07 -0.56 23.24
C HIS A 159 1.37 0.83 22.71
N ALA A 160 1.11 1.07 21.42
CA ALA A 160 1.36 2.37 20.82
C ALA A 160 0.52 3.47 21.48
N LEU A 161 -0.78 3.27 21.64
CA LEU A 161 -1.68 4.23 22.28
C LEU A 161 -1.38 4.42 23.77
N SER A 162 -0.83 3.42 24.47
CA SER A 162 -0.39 3.59 25.87
C SER A 162 0.77 4.57 26.03
N VAL A 163 1.60 4.73 25.00
CA VAL A 163 2.74 5.66 24.98
C VAL A 163 2.38 6.98 24.33
N LEU A 164 1.59 6.93 23.25
CA LEU A 164 1.31 8.07 22.38
C LEU A 164 -0.02 8.75 22.66
N GLY A 165 -0.86 8.16 23.50
CA GLY A 165 -2.20 8.64 23.79
C GLY A 165 -3.08 8.65 22.54
N ASN A 166 -3.64 9.82 22.24
CA ASN A 166 -4.65 10.04 21.21
C ASN A 166 -4.07 10.36 19.82
N ARG A 167 -2.89 9.82 19.51
CA ARG A 167 -2.24 10.03 18.21
C ARG A 167 -2.73 9.00 17.20
N LEU A 168 -2.82 9.40 15.93
CA LEU A 168 -2.98 8.49 14.80
C LEU A 168 -1.78 7.55 14.69
N VAL A 169 -2.03 6.24 14.62
CA VAL A 169 -1.03 5.18 14.46
C VAL A 169 -1.43 4.31 13.28
N ALA A 170 -0.47 3.97 12.43
CA ALA A 170 -0.66 3.02 11.35
C ALA A 170 -0.06 1.64 11.70
N ILE A 171 -0.74 0.56 11.31
CA ILE A 171 -0.15 -0.78 11.26
C ILE A 171 -0.09 -1.21 9.80
N ALA A 172 1.07 -1.70 9.37
CA ALA A 172 1.28 -2.16 8.01
C ALA A 172 2.13 -3.42 7.96
N TYR A 173 1.93 -4.21 6.90
CA TYR A 173 2.65 -5.46 6.64
C TYR A 173 3.52 -5.26 5.41
N TYR A 174 4.82 -5.51 5.59
CA TYR A 174 5.77 -5.42 4.50
C TYR A 174 5.89 -6.79 3.81
N ASN A 175 5.69 -6.81 2.49
CA ASN A 175 5.92 -7.97 1.65
C ASN A 175 7.30 -7.86 0.98
N PRO A 176 8.30 -8.66 1.40
CA PRO A 176 9.63 -8.59 0.80
C PRO A 176 9.68 -9.03 -0.67
N SER A 177 8.67 -9.74 -1.17
CA SER A 177 8.65 -10.25 -2.55
C SER A 177 8.22 -9.19 -3.56
N SER A 178 7.26 -8.36 -3.20
CA SER A 178 6.81 -7.21 -4.01
C SER A 178 7.43 -5.89 -3.58
N GLU A 179 8.18 -5.88 -2.47
CA GLU A 179 8.73 -4.67 -1.84
C GLU A 179 7.63 -3.65 -1.48
N GLU A 180 6.43 -4.13 -1.18
CA GLU A 180 5.27 -3.27 -0.85
C GLU A 180 4.99 -3.24 0.65
N LEU A 181 4.51 -2.09 1.13
CA LEU A 181 4.04 -1.92 2.50
C LEU A 181 2.54 -1.72 2.49
N VAL A 182 1.77 -2.74 2.86
CA VAL A 182 0.30 -2.69 2.79
C VAL A 182 -0.29 -2.32 4.16
N PRO A 183 -1.06 -1.23 4.29
CA PRO A 183 -1.67 -0.86 5.55
C PRO A 183 -2.81 -1.81 5.92
N LEU A 184 -2.89 -2.16 7.20
CA LEU A 184 -4.05 -2.82 7.81
C LEU A 184 -4.91 -1.81 8.57
N HIS A 185 -4.30 -1.00 9.42
CA HIS A 185 -5.01 -0.07 10.31
C HIS A 185 -4.46 1.34 10.16
N LEU A 186 -5.34 2.34 10.22
CA LEU A 186 -5.03 3.71 10.64
C LEU A 186 -6.01 4.10 11.74
N VAL A 187 -5.51 4.20 12.97
CA VAL A 187 -6.37 4.28 14.17
C VAL A 187 -5.92 5.40 15.09
N CYS A 188 -6.87 5.98 15.81
CA CYS A 188 -6.63 6.94 16.89
C CYS A 188 -7.57 6.60 18.03
N ASN A 189 -7.03 6.13 19.16
CA ASN A 189 -7.83 5.75 20.33
C ASN A 189 -8.99 4.80 19.97
N THR A 190 -10.24 5.25 20.06
CA THR A 190 -11.44 4.47 19.73
C THR A 190 -11.91 4.63 18.28
N HIS A 191 -11.21 5.42 17.47
CA HIS A 191 -11.57 5.75 16.09
C HIS A 191 -10.70 4.97 15.11
N SER A 192 -11.33 4.24 14.20
CA SER A 192 -10.66 3.55 13.10
C SER A 192 -10.90 4.32 11.81
N VAL A 193 -9.91 5.13 11.41
CA VAL A 193 -9.97 5.94 10.19
C VAL A 193 -9.88 5.06 8.95
N TYR A 194 -9.11 3.97 9.02
CA TYR A 194 -8.95 3.01 7.94
C TYR A 194 -8.77 1.60 8.48
N TYR A 195 -9.39 0.63 7.79
CA TYR A 195 -9.20 -0.80 8.00
C TYR A 195 -9.17 -1.54 6.65
N ASN A 196 -8.17 -2.40 6.45
CA ASN A 196 -8.05 -3.23 5.26
C ASN A 196 -8.47 -4.68 5.56
N GLU A 197 -9.75 -4.97 5.40
CA GLU A 197 -10.31 -6.29 5.66
C GLU A 197 -9.66 -7.40 4.80
N ALA A 198 -9.24 -7.07 3.57
CA ALA A 198 -8.68 -8.05 2.63
C ALA A 198 -7.40 -8.72 3.14
N LEU A 199 -6.61 -8.05 3.99
CA LEU A 199 -5.40 -8.64 4.59
C LEU A 199 -5.70 -9.72 5.63
N THR A 200 -6.91 -9.72 6.19
CA THR A 200 -7.32 -10.62 7.28
C THR A 200 -8.13 -11.82 6.81
N GLN A 201 -8.54 -11.81 5.55
CA GLN A 201 -9.26 -12.92 4.94
C GLN A 201 -8.23 -14.01 4.57
N ASP A 202 -8.50 -15.25 4.98
CA ASP A 202 -7.80 -16.41 4.45
C ASP A 202 -8.16 -16.55 2.96
N ASP A 203 -7.17 -16.81 2.11
CA ASP A 203 -7.43 -17.26 0.74
C ASP A 203 -8.12 -18.63 0.82
N GLU A 204 -9.44 -18.67 1.00
CA GLU A 204 -10.26 -19.89 0.89
C GLU A 204 -10.37 -20.38 -0.57
N SER A 205 -9.39 -20.08 -1.43
CA SER A 205 -9.40 -20.42 -2.85
C SER A 205 -8.30 -21.40 -3.26
N ILE A 206 -8.03 -22.42 -2.44
CA ILE A 206 -7.37 -23.65 -2.92
C ILE A 206 -8.00 -24.89 -2.28
N GLU A 207 -9.07 -25.39 -2.90
CA GLU A 207 -9.36 -26.83 -3.03
C GLU A 207 -9.86 -27.16 -4.45
#